data_AF-A0A2V7U5I3-F1
#
_entry.id   AF-A0A2V7U5I3-F1
#
_cell.length_a   1.000
_cell.length_b   1.000
_cell.length_c   1.000
_cell.angle_alpha   90.00
_cell.angle_beta   90.00
_cell.angle_gamma   90.00
#
_symmetry.space_group_name_H-M   'P 1'
#
loop_
_entity.id
_entity.type
_entity.pdbx_description
1 polymer ?
#
loop_
_entity_poly.entity_id
_entity_poly.type
_entity_poly.pdbx_seq_one_letter_code
_entity_poly.pdbx_strand_id
1 'polypeptide(L)'
;MRKGEIAAVTWEALDRDGNRWTLRLHAKDAKTGHGRALALEGPLRAVIERRLAARRLDCPLIFHRDGEPIREFRKAWASALKRASLPGLRFHDLRRSAVRNMVRAGVDPAIAMKVSGHRTRAVFDRYNIVSEDDLRDAMLKTASYVSTLPTERTVATIAGR
;
A
#
# COMPACT_ATOMS: atom_id res chain seq x y z
N MET A 1 -0.47 2.11 -6.07
CA MET A 1 -0.92 3.26 -6.90
C MET A 1 -1.42 2.76 -8.26
N ARG A 2 -2.16 3.57 -9.03
CA ARG A 2 -2.53 3.26 -10.41
C ARG A 2 -1.44 3.72 -11.38
N LYS A 3 -1.41 3.17 -12.60
CA LYS A 3 -0.45 3.52 -13.66
C LYS A 3 -0.36 5.03 -13.90
N GLY A 4 -1.51 5.67 -14.13
CA GLY A 4 -1.58 7.12 -14.39
C GLY A 4 -1.10 7.95 -13.21
N GLU A 5 -1.45 7.57 -11.98
CA GLU A 5 -0.97 8.25 -10.77
C GLU A 5 0.57 8.20 -10.69
N ILE A 6 1.18 7.04 -10.96
CA ILE A 6 2.65 6.88 -10.92
C ILE A 6 3.32 7.75 -11.98
N ALA A 7 2.76 7.81 -13.18
CA ALA A 7 3.32 8.59 -14.29
C ALA A 7 3.23 10.12 -14.07
N ALA A 8 2.36 10.57 -13.16
CA ALA A 8 2.14 11.99 -12.88
C ALA A 8 2.80 12.47 -11.58
N VAL A 9 3.47 11.61 -10.81
CA VAL A 9 4.09 12.03 -9.53
C VAL A 9 5.25 12.98 -9.79
N THR A 10 5.22 14.13 -9.12
CA THR A 10 6.26 15.16 -9.16
C THR A 10 7.09 15.19 -7.88
N TRP A 11 8.26 15.84 -7.93
CA TRP A 11 9.11 16.07 -6.75
C TRP A 11 8.44 16.99 -5.71
N GLU A 12 7.51 17.85 -6.12
CA GLU A 12 6.71 18.69 -5.19
C GLU A 12 5.82 17.86 -4.27
N ALA A 13 5.40 16.66 -4.70
CA ALA A 13 4.63 15.75 -3.88
C ALA A 13 5.49 15.06 -2.79
N LEU A 14 6.82 15.18 -2.84
CA LEU A 14 7.72 14.54 -1.88
C LEU A 14 8.00 15.49 -0.71
N ASP A 15 7.43 15.15 0.44
CA ASP A 15 7.68 15.79 1.72
C ASP A 15 8.78 15.01 2.47
N ARG A 16 9.79 15.73 2.97
CA ARG A 16 10.94 15.15 3.69
C ARG A 16 11.17 15.92 4.97
N ASP A 17 10.95 15.25 6.09
CA ASP A 17 11.22 15.75 7.43
C ASP A 17 12.21 14.80 8.12
N GLY A 18 13.50 15.15 8.04
CA GLY A 18 14.60 14.30 8.49
C GLY A 18 14.56 12.91 7.86
N ASN A 19 14.30 11.89 8.69
CA ASN A 19 14.20 10.50 8.25
C ASN A 19 12.80 10.09 7.77
N ARG A 20 11.78 10.94 7.96
CA ARG A 20 10.39 10.66 7.56
C ARG A 20 10.13 11.21 6.18
N TRP A 21 9.90 10.31 5.23
CA TRP A 21 9.67 10.66 3.83
C TRP A 21 8.24 10.28 3.46
N THR A 22 7.49 11.23 2.88
CA THR A 22 6.08 11.02 2.53
C THR A 22 5.79 11.52 1.13
N LEU A 23 5.19 10.67 0.28
CA LEU A 23 4.57 11.13 -0.96
C LEU A 23 3.13 11.55 -0.69
N ARG A 24 2.85 12.84 -0.87
CA ARG A 24 1.51 13.44 -0.77
C ARG A 24 0.90 13.55 -2.16
N LEU A 25 0.10 12.55 -2.51
CA LEU A 25 -0.64 12.55 -3.77
C LEU A 25 -1.84 13.46 -3.61
N HIS A 26 -1.93 14.54 -4.38
CA HIS A 26 -3.04 15.49 -4.26
C HIS A 26 -4.33 14.94 -4.87
N ALA A 27 -5.46 15.44 -4.37
CA ALA A 27 -6.80 15.07 -4.84
C ALA A 27 -7.00 15.26 -6.36
N LYS A 28 -6.37 16.31 -6.92
CA LYS A 28 -6.38 16.63 -8.36
C LYS A 28 -5.74 15.53 -9.22
N ASP A 29 -4.76 14.81 -8.67
CA ASP A 29 -4.00 13.76 -9.39
C ASP A 29 -4.57 12.36 -9.13
N ALA A 30 -5.47 12.22 -8.15
CA ALA A 30 -6.13 10.97 -7.80
C ALA A 30 -7.44 10.83 -8.57
N LYS A 31 -7.62 9.70 -9.28
CA LYS A 31 -8.88 9.37 -10.00
C LYS A 31 -10.13 9.38 -9.10
N THR A 32 -9.95 9.31 -7.78
CA THR A 32 -11.03 9.30 -6.78
C THR A 32 -11.33 10.67 -6.17
N GLY A 33 -10.56 11.72 -6.50
CA GLY A 33 -10.73 13.07 -5.94
C GLY A 33 -10.31 13.22 -4.49
N HIS A 34 -9.55 12.26 -3.95
CA HIS A 34 -9.05 12.30 -2.57
C HIS A 34 -7.54 12.15 -2.56
N GLY A 35 -6.86 13.13 -1.98
CA GLY A 35 -5.43 13.04 -1.75
C GLY A 35 -5.10 11.96 -0.73
N ARG A 36 -3.90 11.39 -0.81
CA ARG A 36 -3.40 10.44 0.19
C ARG A 36 -1.92 10.61 0.42
N ALA A 37 -1.51 10.33 1.65
CA ALA A 37 -0.11 10.24 2.03
C ALA A 37 0.37 8.78 1.92
N LEU A 38 1.54 8.60 1.34
CA LEU A 38 2.26 7.32 1.31
C LEU A 38 3.58 7.52 2.04
N ALA A 39 3.70 6.93 3.24
CA ALA A 39 4.98 6.85 3.93
C ALA A 39 5.95 6.00 3.09
N LEU A 40 7.13 6.55 2.83
CA LEU A 40 8.16 5.90 2.04
C LEU A 40 9.10 5.16 2.99
N GLU A 41 8.77 3.89 3.23
CA GLU A 41 9.55 3.00 4.09
C GLU A 41 10.13 1.82 3.31
N GLY A 42 11.26 1.30 3.80
CA GLY A 42 11.90 0.09 3.27
C GLY A 42 12.18 0.15 1.75
N PRO A 43 11.80 -0.89 0.98
CA PRO A 43 12.07 -0.93 -0.47
C PRO A 43 11.49 0.24 -1.26
N LEU A 44 10.37 0.83 -0.81
CA LEU A 44 9.77 1.97 -1.49
C LEU A 44 10.65 3.22 -1.38
N ARG A 45 11.26 3.42 -0.20
CA ARG A 45 12.22 4.51 0.02
C ARG A 45 13.43 4.39 -0.90
N ALA A 46 14.03 3.20 -0.98
CA ALA A 46 15.18 2.93 -1.84
C ALA A 46 14.90 3.22 -3.32
N VAL A 47 13.66 3.01 -3.79
CA VAL A 47 13.25 3.39 -5.15
C VAL A 47 13.28 4.91 -5.33
N ILE A 48 12.73 5.66 -4.38
CA ILE A 48 12.67 7.13 -4.46
C ILE A 48 14.07 7.75 -4.31
N GLU A 49 14.91 7.23 -3.42
CA GLU A 49 16.31 7.65 -3.27
C GLU A 49 17.10 7.47 -4.58
N ARG A 50 16.97 6.31 -5.24
CA ARG A 50 17.59 6.09 -6.55
C ARG A 50 17.10 7.08 -7.61
N ARG A 51 15.82 7.47 -7.57
CA ARG A 51 15.28 8.49 -8.49
C ARG A 51 15.78 9.88 -8.14
N LEU A 52 16.00 10.17 -6.86
CA LEU A 52 16.51 11.46 -6.41
C LEU A 52 17.97 11.65 -6.84
N ALA A 53 18.78 10.60 -6.73
CA ALA A 53 20.18 10.62 -7.19
C ALA A 53 20.30 10.83 -8.71
N ALA A 54 19.33 10.35 -9.49
CA ALA A 54 19.25 10.53 -10.94
C ALA A 54 18.32 11.69 -11.35
N ARG A 55 18.00 12.61 -10.42
CA ARG A 55 17.03 13.68 -10.66
C ARG A 55 17.56 14.68 -11.69
N ARG A 56 16.70 15.02 -12.65
CA ARG A 56 16.85 16.14 -13.56
C ARG A 56 16.19 17.38 -12.96
N LEU A 57 16.93 18.49 -12.84
CA LEU A 57 16.41 19.73 -12.23
C LEU A 57 15.41 20.45 -13.14
N ASP A 58 15.49 20.21 -14.45
CA ASP A 58 14.58 20.72 -15.48
C ASP A 58 13.29 19.91 -15.62
N CYS A 59 13.16 18.78 -14.90
CA CYS A 59 11.99 17.92 -14.96
C CYS A 59 11.29 17.83 -13.59
N PRO A 60 9.99 18.17 -13.51
CA PRO A 60 9.25 18.08 -12.25
C PRO A 60 8.92 16.64 -11.85
N LEU A 61 8.92 15.69 -12.78
CA LEU A 61 8.47 14.30 -12.56
C LEU A 61 9.51 13.45 -11.83
N ILE A 62 9.04 12.54 -10.97
CA ILE A 62 9.90 11.52 -10.35
C ILE A 62 10.21 10.39 -11.34
N PHE A 63 9.18 9.92 -12.04
CA PHE A 63 9.25 8.82 -13.00
C PHE A 63 9.05 9.35 -14.42
N HIS A 64 10.16 9.52 -15.15
CA HIS A 64 10.16 10.03 -16.51
C HIS A 64 11.16 9.27 -17.39
N ARG A 65 11.01 9.42 -18.70
CA ARG A 65 12.05 9.13 -19.69
C ARG A 65 12.39 10.45 -20.37
N ASP A 66 13.60 10.94 -20.15
CA ASP A 66 14.12 12.15 -20.77
C ASP A 66 13.30 13.44 -20.56
N GLY A 67 12.64 13.57 -19.41
CA GLY A 67 11.80 14.70 -19.07
C GLY A 67 10.31 14.41 -19.24
N GLU A 68 9.97 13.37 -20.01
CA GLU A 68 8.59 13.05 -20.40
C GLU A 68 7.96 11.95 -19.53
N PRO A 69 6.64 12.02 -19.25
CA PRO A 69 5.93 10.98 -18.52
C PRO A 69 6.01 9.60 -19.19
N ILE A 70 6.23 8.56 -18.38
CA ILE A 70 6.23 7.17 -18.87
C ILE A 70 4.78 6.72 -19.12
N ARG A 71 4.28 6.88 -20.35
CA ARG A 71 2.91 6.49 -20.72
C ARG A 71 2.76 4.99 -21.01
N GLU A 72 3.69 4.42 -21.77
CA GLU A 72 3.66 3.02 -22.20
C GLU A 72 4.94 2.30 -21.79
N PHE A 73 4.79 1.13 -21.16
CA PHE A 73 5.89 0.30 -20.70
C PHE A 73 5.59 -1.20 -20.84
N ARG A 74 4.56 -1.61 -21.60
CA ARG A 74 4.20 -3.02 -21.85
C ARG A 74 5.39 -3.88 -22.26
N LYS A 75 6.27 -3.38 -23.15
CA LYS A 75 7.49 -4.11 -23.56
C LYS A 75 8.43 -4.34 -22.37
N ALA A 76 8.75 -3.29 -21.61
CA ALA A 76 9.60 -3.39 -20.42
C ALA A 76 8.97 -4.29 -19.35
N TRP A 77 7.64 -4.23 -19.20
CA TRP A 77 6.87 -5.11 -18.32
C TRP A 77 6.98 -6.57 -18.75
N ALA A 78 6.74 -6.88 -20.03
CA ALA A 78 6.85 -8.24 -20.57
C ALA A 78 8.27 -8.81 -20.37
N SER A 79 9.31 -8.00 -20.61
CA SER A 79 10.69 -8.41 -20.33
C SER A 79 10.92 -8.66 -18.84
N ALA A 80 10.35 -7.84 -17.94
CA ALA A 80 10.44 -8.06 -16.50
C ALA A 80 9.72 -9.37 -16.07
N LEU A 81 8.52 -9.63 -16.60
CA LEU A 81 7.78 -10.87 -16.33
C LEU A 81 8.55 -12.11 -16.79
N LYS A 82 9.18 -12.05 -17.97
CA LYS A 82 9.99 -13.15 -18.49
C LYS A 82 11.17 -13.45 -17.56
N ARG A 83 11.90 -12.42 -17.10
CA ARG A 83 13.02 -12.59 -16.16
C ARG A 83 12.58 -13.09 -14.79
N ALA A 84 11.37 -12.71 -14.36
CA ALA A 84 10.81 -13.12 -13.07
C ALA A 84 10.08 -14.48 -13.15
N SER A 85 9.98 -15.10 -14.34
CA SER A 85 9.19 -16.32 -14.56
C SER A 85 7.73 -16.22 -14.12
N LEU A 86 7.10 -15.04 -14.33
CA LEU A 86 5.72 -14.75 -13.95
C LEU A 86 4.85 -14.41 -15.19
N PRO A 87 4.63 -15.36 -16.11
CA PRO A 87 3.79 -15.11 -17.29
C PRO A 87 2.35 -14.77 -16.87
N GLY A 88 1.71 -13.85 -17.59
CA GLY A 88 0.30 -13.52 -17.39
C GLY A 88 -0.01 -12.49 -16.28
N LEU A 89 0.97 -12.15 -15.42
CA LEU A 89 0.78 -11.14 -14.38
C LEU A 89 0.55 -9.75 -15.00
N ARG A 90 -0.59 -9.13 -14.73
CA ARG A 90 -0.90 -7.78 -15.22
C ARG A 90 -0.36 -6.76 -14.22
N PHE A 91 0.06 -5.60 -14.71
CA PHE A 91 0.60 -4.54 -13.84
C PHE A 91 -0.38 -4.12 -12.72
N HIS A 92 -1.69 -4.12 -13.00
CA HIS A 92 -2.69 -3.79 -11.99
C HIS A 92 -2.86 -4.88 -10.91
N ASP A 93 -2.35 -6.09 -11.12
CA ASP A 93 -2.37 -7.17 -10.13
C ASP A 93 -1.42 -6.86 -8.98
N LEU A 94 -0.32 -6.14 -9.22
CA LEU A 94 0.59 -5.67 -8.16
C LEU A 94 -0.15 -4.86 -7.08
N ARG A 95 -1.13 -4.05 -7.49
CA ARG A 95 -1.96 -3.29 -6.54
C ARG A 95 -2.81 -4.23 -5.69
N ARG A 96 -3.34 -5.31 -6.26
CA ARG A 96 -4.13 -6.32 -5.54
C ARG A 96 -3.24 -7.07 -4.55
N SER A 97 -2.06 -7.51 -5.00
CA SER A 97 -1.07 -8.15 -4.13
C SER A 97 -0.65 -7.25 -2.99
N ALA A 98 -0.42 -5.96 -3.22
CA ALA A 98 -0.11 -5.02 -2.15
C ALA A 98 -1.23 -4.90 -1.10
N VAL A 99 -2.50 -4.87 -1.52
CA VAL A 99 -3.65 -4.86 -0.60
C VAL A 99 -3.71 -6.16 0.21
N ARG A 100 -3.60 -7.31 -0.46
CA ARG A 100 -3.63 -8.62 0.20
C ARG A 100 -2.48 -8.79 1.20
N ASN A 101 -1.27 -8.36 0.82
CA ASN A 101 -0.09 -8.42 1.69
C ASN A 101 -0.27 -7.56 2.94
N MET A 102 -0.86 -6.35 2.83
CA MET A 102 -1.16 -5.53 4.00
C MET A 102 -2.14 -6.22 4.94
N VAL A 103 -3.24 -6.79 4.41
CA VAL A 103 -4.23 -7.52 5.24
C VAL A 103 -3.58 -8.70 5.96
N ARG A 104 -2.77 -9.49 5.24
CA ARG A 104 -2.06 -10.65 5.82
C ARG A 104 -1.02 -10.26 6.86
N ALA A 105 -0.39 -9.09 6.70
CA ALA A 105 0.50 -8.51 7.69
C ALA A 105 -0.25 -7.96 8.92
N GLY A 106 -1.58 -8.10 8.99
CA GLY A 106 -2.40 -7.61 10.10
C GLY A 106 -2.66 -6.11 10.06
N VAL A 107 -2.39 -5.43 8.94
CA VAL A 107 -2.73 -4.01 8.79
C VAL A 107 -4.23 -3.86 8.76
N ASP A 108 -4.75 -2.96 9.60
CA ASP A 108 -6.17 -2.63 9.65
C ASP A 108 -6.71 -2.30 8.23
N PRO A 109 -7.84 -2.90 7.81
CA PRO A 109 -8.42 -2.66 6.49
C PRO A 109 -8.67 -1.18 6.17
N ALA A 110 -9.06 -0.36 7.14
CA ALA A 110 -9.25 1.08 6.93
C ALA A 110 -7.92 1.80 6.64
N ILE A 111 -6.83 1.40 7.30
CA ILE A 111 -5.47 1.89 6.99
C ILE A 111 -5.06 1.42 5.60
N ALA A 112 -5.23 0.13 5.29
CA ALA A 112 -4.90 -0.44 3.98
C ALA A 112 -5.69 0.25 2.86
N MET A 113 -6.96 0.60 3.09
CA MET A 113 -7.80 1.39 2.17
C MET A 113 -7.24 2.80 1.96
N LYS A 114 -6.81 3.51 3.02
CA LYS A 114 -6.18 4.84 2.92
C LYS A 114 -4.88 4.79 2.11
N VAL A 115 -3.99 3.84 2.41
CA VAL A 115 -2.72 3.64 1.70
C VAL A 115 -2.96 3.31 0.22
N SER A 116 -3.86 2.38 -0.05
CA SER A 116 -4.17 1.99 -1.41
C SER A 116 -4.98 3.07 -2.15
N GLY A 117 -5.75 3.92 -1.47
CA GLY A 117 -6.66 4.88 -2.09
C GLY A 117 -7.96 4.24 -2.60
N HIS A 118 -8.51 3.27 -1.85
CA HIS A 118 -9.85 2.74 -2.10
C HIS A 118 -10.89 3.61 -1.40
N ARG A 119 -11.86 4.12 -2.17
CA ARG A 119 -12.94 4.98 -1.64
C ARG A 119 -14.00 4.17 -0.89
N THR A 120 -14.39 3.02 -1.43
CA THR A 120 -15.46 2.20 -0.84
C THR A 120 -14.93 0.84 -0.45
N ARG A 121 -15.50 0.31 0.64
CA ARG A 121 -15.18 -1.02 1.16
C ARG A 121 -15.48 -2.11 0.12
N ALA A 122 -16.60 -2.00 -0.60
CA ALA A 122 -16.96 -2.92 -1.68
C ALA A 122 -15.92 -3.01 -2.83
N VAL A 123 -15.14 -1.95 -3.11
CA VAL A 123 -14.03 -2.02 -4.08
C VAL A 123 -12.81 -2.66 -3.46
N PHE A 124 -12.56 -2.42 -2.17
CA PHE A 124 -11.46 -3.03 -1.43
C PHE A 124 -11.65 -4.55 -1.29
N ASP A 125 -12.87 -5.00 -0.93
CA ASP A 125 -13.17 -6.42 -0.70
C ASP A 125 -13.02 -7.26 -1.97
N ARG A 126 -13.24 -6.68 -3.15
CA ARG A 126 -12.92 -7.33 -4.44
C ARG A 126 -11.46 -7.75 -4.58
N TYR A 127 -10.55 -7.13 -3.83
CA TYR A 127 -9.13 -7.47 -3.82
C TYR A 127 -8.72 -8.34 -2.63
N ASN A 128 -9.59 -8.49 -1.62
CA ASN A 128 -9.35 -9.27 -0.42
C ASN A 128 -10.15 -10.58 -0.45
N ILE A 129 -9.82 -11.46 -1.39
CA ILE A 129 -10.39 -12.82 -1.42
C ILE A 129 -9.80 -13.58 -0.23
N VAL A 130 -10.66 -13.86 0.74
CA VAL A 130 -10.34 -14.63 1.95
C VAL A 130 -10.15 -16.09 1.57
N SER A 131 -9.00 -16.68 1.91
CA SER A 131 -8.77 -18.13 1.79
C SER A 131 -9.03 -18.88 3.10
N GLU A 132 -9.18 -20.20 3.04
CA GLU A 132 -9.32 -21.04 4.24
C GLU A 132 -8.15 -20.86 5.22
N ASP A 133 -6.93 -20.70 4.70
CA ASP A 133 -5.75 -20.37 5.51
C ASP A 133 -5.90 -19.04 6.25
N ASP A 134 -6.53 -18.04 5.62
CA ASP A 134 -6.73 -16.74 6.26
C ASP A 134 -7.76 -16.87 7.41
N LEU A 135 -8.77 -17.75 7.27
CA LEU A 135 -9.73 -18.07 8.34
C LEU A 135 -9.05 -18.82 9.49
N ARG A 136 -8.20 -19.81 9.18
CA ARG A 136 -7.44 -20.56 10.19
C ARG A 136 -6.51 -19.64 10.97
N ASP A 137 -5.76 -18.79 10.29
CA ASP A 137 -4.85 -17.82 10.92
C ASP A 137 -5.60 -16.84 11.82
N ALA A 138 -6.79 -16.38 11.40
CA ALA A 138 -7.65 -15.55 12.24
C ALA A 138 -8.05 -16.26 13.53
N MET A 139 -8.51 -17.51 13.44
CA MET A 139 -8.89 -18.30 14.62
C MET A 139 -7.71 -18.58 15.56
N LEU A 140 -6.52 -18.85 15.02
CA LEU A 140 -5.30 -19.05 15.81
C LEU A 140 -4.92 -17.77 16.56
N LYS A 141 -4.92 -16.61 15.87
CA LYS A 141 -4.64 -15.31 16.50
C LYS A 141 -5.63 -14.98 17.61
N THR A 142 -6.93 -15.25 17.38
CA THR A 142 -7.97 -15.06 18.41
C THR A 142 -7.74 -15.99 19.61
N ALA A 143 -7.44 -17.28 19.38
CA ALA A 143 -7.18 -18.22 20.45
C ALA A 143 -5.96 -17.80 21.30
N SER A 144 -4.86 -17.40 20.64
CA SER A 144 -3.67 -16.86 21.32
C SER A 144 -4.01 -15.63 22.15
N TYR A 145 -4.75 -14.66 21.59
CA TYR A 145 -5.15 -13.46 22.33
C TYR A 145 -6.01 -13.81 23.55
N VAL A 146 -7.03 -14.65 23.40
CA VAL A 146 -7.91 -15.09 24.50
C VAL A 146 -7.11 -15.77 25.61
N SER A 147 -6.09 -16.56 25.26
CA SER A 147 -5.22 -17.21 26.26
C SER A 147 -4.40 -16.23 27.11
N THR A 148 -4.19 -15.00 26.63
CA THR A 148 -3.51 -13.94 27.38
C THR A 148 -4.43 -13.14 28.31
N LEU A 149 -5.75 -13.34 28.21
CA LEU A 149 -6.71 -12.62 29.04
C LEU A 149 -6.71 -13.16 30.48
N PRO A 150 -6.88 -12.31 31.51
CA PRO A 150 -6.99 -12.76 32.88
C PRO A 150 -8.13 -13.78 33.03
N THR A 151 -7.81 -14.95 33.59
CA THR A 151 -8.80 -16.02 33.82
C THR A 151 -9.58 -15.79 35.12
N GLU A 152 -9.01 -15.04 36.07
CA GLU A 152 -9.70 -14.66 37.30
C GLU A 152 -10.69 -13.53 37.04
N ARG A 153 -11.98 -13.84 37.16
CA ARG A 153 -13.02 -12.83 37.30
C ARG A 153 -12.93 -12.27 38.72
N THR A 154 -12.54 -11.02 38.89
CA THR A 154 -12.72 -10.30 40.15
C THR A 154 -14.22 -10.08 40.37
N VAL A 155 -14.91 -11.09 40.89
CA VAL A 155 -16.32 -10.97 41.28
C VAL A 155 -16.34 -10.28 42.63
N ALA A 156 -16.52 -8.95 42.63
CA ALA A 156 -16.81 -8.22 43.85
C ALA A 156 -18.27 -8.49 44.24
N THR A 157 -18.50 -9.16 45.37
CA THR A 157 -19.83 -9.29 45.95
C THR A 157 -20.29 -7.92 46.42
N ILE A 158 -21.28 -7.33 45.76
CA ILE A 158 -21.91 -6.10 46.24
C ILE A 158 -22.74 -6.49 47.45
N ALA A 159 -22.28 -6.13 48.65
CA ALA A 159 -23.05 -6.30 49.87
C ALA A 159 -24.34 -5.47 49.76
N GLY A 160 -25.48 -6.15 49.67
CA GLY A 160 -26.81 -5.53 49.63
C GLY A 160 -27.09 -4.77 50.93
N ARG A 161 -27.72 -3.60 50.78
CA ARG A 161 -28.40 -2.88 51.87
C ARG A 161 -29.86 -3.31 51.91
#